data_AF-A0A3T1B9V9-F1
#
_entry.id   AF-A0A3T1B9V9-F1
#
_cell.length_a   1.000
_cell.length_b   1.000
_cell.length_c   1.000
_cell.angle_alpha   90.00
_cell.angle_beta   90.00
_cell.angle_gamma   90.00
#
_symmetry.space_group_name_H-M   'P 1'
#
loop_
_entity.id
_entity.type
_entity.pdbx_description
1 polymer ?
#
loop_
_entity_poly.entity_id
_entity_poly.type
_entity_poly.pdbx_seq_one_letter_code
_entity_poly.pdbx_strand_id
1 'polypeptide(L)'
;MTQDVTGAVARYARRFHATVGDGHHVASPLGAWLLLALCASANDGATSDGSASNAATSDGGTSDALTDVLGMDAKAAAETAAILLDQPHPLAPSAAATWHRPGADTDRLRHWYSSLPAQARTGPLPEQALLDAWVREHSLGLIEEFPLNVTPDVVLVLAGVLATRVSWEDPFDVAPGSALGPQSPWAGRLSHVLSSPSAGHVTFIATTETVGDVIVHAADAGSGTAGLSVVSVAAAPEVPYGDVLAVAHEIAPAVRHWASARRVSLFDLPVGETALWSIREDREPTRALDGREERHRALLPCWAADGNHDLSDPSLGFPLAARVLAPLLGHPDLAFEARQSAVARYGRYGFEAAAATGFAAAESEPADGVVRTADLRFGHPYAVVAIATDIEFRAGAGPVRGPWHGLPVFSGWVSRPDDVPDDEAAPAPDA
;
A
#
# COMPACT_ATOMS: atom_id res chain seq x y z
N MET A 1 7.77 -20.89 13.09
CA MET A 1 8.38 -20.05 12.03
C MET A 1 7.35 -19.01 11.67
N THR A 2 7.62 -17.73 11.89
CA THR A 2 6.77 -16.67 11.34
C THR A 2 6.96 -16.71 9.82
N GLN A 3 5.89 -17.03 9.08
CA GLN A 3 5.94 -17.01 7.62
C GLN A 3 6.02 -15.56 7.13
N ASP A 4 6.67 -15.34 5.99
CA ASP A 4 6.89 -14.00 5.43
C ASP A 4 5.59 -13.45 4.79
N VAL A 5 4.75 -12.85 5.64
CA VAL A 5 3.51 -12.18 5.23
C VAL A 5 3.79 -11.01 4.28
N THR A 6 4.88 -10.27 4.45
CA THR A 6 5.24 -9.16 3.55
C THR A 6 5.51 -9.68 2.12
N GLY A 7 6.32 -10.74 1.98
CA GLY A 7 6.57 -11.40 0.70
C GLY A 7 5.34 -12.11 0.12
N ALA A 8 4.43 -12.59 0.96
CA ALA A 8 3.15 -13.17 0.56
C ALA A 8 2.22 -12.10 -0.04
N VAL A 9 1.99 -10.99 0.67
CA VAL A 9 1.16 -9.87 0.20
C VAL A 9 1.78 -9.21 -1.03
N ALA A 10 3.10 -9.04 -1.11
CA ALA A 10 3.77 -8.54 -2.33
C ALA A 10 3.63 -9.47 -3.55
N ARG A 11 3.49 -10.80 -3.34
CA ARG A 11 3.16 -11.75 -4.42
C ARG A 11 1.71 -11.61 -4.85
N TYR A 12 0.79 -11.45 -3.91
CA TYR A 12 -0.62 -11.23 -4.19
C TYR A 12 -0.86 -9.88 -4.90
N ALA A 13 -0.16 -8.81 -4.49
CA ALA A 13 -0.19 -7.49 -5.13
C ALA A 13 0.19 -7.55 -6.62
N ARG A 14 1.18 -8.37 -7.00
CA ARG A 14 1.52 -8.59 -8.42
C ARG A 14 0.38 -9.23 -9.21
N ARG A 15 -0.38 -10.18 -8.62
CA ARG A 15 -1.58 -10.74 -9.26
C ARG A 15 -2.65 -9.65 -9.40
N PHE A 16 -2.90 -8.89 -8.34
CA PHE A 16 -3.87 -7.80 -8.31
C PHE A 16 -3.59 -6.73 -9.38
N HIS A 17 -2.38 -6.18 -9.43
CA HIS A 17 -2.06 -5.13 -10.40
C HIS A 17 -2.07 -5.64 -11.85
N ALA A 18 -1.74 -6.92 -12.08
CA ALA A 18 -1.85 -7.53 -13.40
C ALA A 18 -3.30 -7.61 -13.92
N THR A 19 -4.30 -7.77 -13.03
CA THR A 19 -5.72 -7.74 -13.43
C THR A 19 -6.27 -6.33 -13.62
N VAL A 20 -5.71 -5.31 -12.94
CA VAL A 20 -6.13 -3.91 -13.06
C VAL A 20 -5.55 -3.22 -14.30
N GLY A 21 -4.30 -3.53 -14.67
CA GLY A 21 -3.62 -2.94 -15.82
C GLY A 21 -2.83 -1.66 -15.51
N ASP A 22 -2.41 -0.97 -16.58
CA ASP A 22 -1.50 0.19 -16.58
C ASP A 22 -2.21 1.57 -16.49
N GLY A 23 -3.53 1.57 -16.35
CA GLY A 23 -4.32 2.78 -16.08
C GLY A 23 -3.98 3.39 -14.72
N HIS A 24 -4.29 4.68 -14.52
CA HIS A 24 -4.08 5.31 -13.21
C HIS A 24 -5.03 4.71 -12.18
N HIS A 25 -4.48 4.13 -11.10
CA HIS A 25 -5.27 3.48 -10.06
C HIS A 25 -4.53 3.44 -8.71
N VAL A 26 -5.31 3.23 -7.65
CA VAL A 26 -4.85 2.79 -6.32
C VAL A 26 -5.63 1.55 -5.91
N ALA A 27 -5.02 0.67 -5.13
CA ALA A 27 -5.62 -0.53 -4.56
C ALA A 27 -5.08 -0.81 -3.15
N SER A 28 -5.75 -1.71 -2.43
CA SER A 28 -5.22 -2.38 -1.24
C SER A 28 -5.17 -3.89 -1.46
N PRO A 29 -4.09 -4.42 -2.06
CA PRO A 29 -3.92 -5.87 -2.18
C PRO A 29 -3.95 -6.57 -0.82
N LEU A 30 -3.45 -5.93 0.24
CA LEU A 30 -3.60 -6.41 1.62
C LEU A 30 -5.06 -6.59 2.02
N GLY A 31 -5.94 -5.61 1.74
CA GLY A 31 -7.36 -5.72 2.06
C GLY A 31 -8.06 -6.90 1.39
N ALA A 32 -7.75 -7.16 0.12
CA ALA A 32 -8.30 -8.32 -0.58
C ALA A 32 -7.67 -9.64 -0.08
N TRP A 33 -6.37 -9.65 0.22
CA TRP A 33 -5.67 -10.80 0.81
C TRP A 33 -6.25 -11.17 2.19
N LEU A 34 -6.54 -10.19 3.04
CA LEU A 34 -7.16 -10.39 4.36
C LEU A 34 -8.52 -11.09 4.24
N LEU A 35 -9.37 -10.70 3.28
CA LEU A 35 -10.65 -11.37 3.06
C LEU A 35 -10.50 -12.83 2.64
N LEU A 36 -9.56 -13.12 1.72
CA LEU A 36 -9.27 -14.50 1.30
C LEU A 36 -8.72 -15.34 2.46
N ALA A 37 -7.87 -14.76 3.30
CA ALA A 37 -7.34 -15.39 4.49
C ALA A 37 -8.44 -15.70 5.53
N LEU A 38 -9.42 -14.81 5.72
CA LEU A 38 -10.60 -15.10 6.56
C LEU A 38 -11.47 -16.24 5.99
N CYS A 39 -11.52 -16.40 4.67
CA CYS A 39 -12.24 -17.52 4.05
C CYS A 39 -11.53 -18.86 4.30
N ALA A 40 -10.20 -18.88 4.43
CA ALA A 40 -9.44 -20.10 4.69
C ALA A 40 -9.82 -20.79 6.02
N SER A 41 -10.25 -20.03 7.03
CA SER A 41 -10.64 -20.60 8.34
C SER A 41 -11.90 -21.46 8.31
N ALA A 42 -12.69 -21.40 7.22
CA ALA A 42 -13.88 -22.25 7.05
C ALA A 42 -13.54 -23.75 6.89
N ASN A 43 -12.34 -24.09 6.40
CA ASN A 43 -11.93 -25.48 6.18
C ASN A 43 -11.70 -26.26 7.48
N ASP A 44 -11.31 -25.60 8.58
CA ASP A 44 -11.03 -26.27 9.86
C ASP A 44 -12.29 -26.90 10.49
N GLY A 45 -13.49 -26.39 10.16
CA GLY A 45 -14.77 -26.84 10.72
C GLY A 45 -15.29 -28.19 10.21
N ALA A 46 -14.63 -28.82 9.22
CA ALA A 46 -15.12 -30.02 8.56
C ALA A 46 -14.72 -31.36 9.23
N THR A 47 -13.89 -31.35 10.28
CA THR A 47 -13.15 -32.54 10.73
C THR A 47 -13.51 -33.08 12.12
N SER A 48 -14.48 -32.50 12.83
CA SER A 48 -14.81 -32.87 14.22
C SER A 48 -15.80 -34.03 14.40
N ASP A 49 -16.62 -34.35 13.39
CA ASP A 49 -17.50 -35.52 13.41
C ASP A 49 -16.80 -36.77 12.87
N GLY A 50 -16.45 -37.70 13.76
CA GLY A 50 -15.69 -38.93 13.47
C GLY A 50 -16.40 -39.99 12.62
N SER A 51 -17.32 -39.60 11.74
CA SER A 51 -17.93 -40.48 10.74
C SER A 51 -17.07 -40.49 9.47
N ALA A 52 -16.23 -41.52 9.34
CA ALA A 52 -15.50 -41.79 8.10
C ALA A 52 -16.48 -42.23 6.99
N SER A 53 -17.09 -41.26 6.31
CA SER A 53 -17.91 -41.47 5.11
C SER A 53 -17.14 -41.08 3.86
N ASN A 54 -17.16 -41.97 2.85
CA ASN A 54 -16.42 -41.80 1.60
C ASN A 54 -16.85 -40.54 0.83
N ALA A 55 -16.05 -39.49 0.93
CA ALA A 55 -15.97 -38.39 -0.04
C ALA A 55 -14.49 -38.13 -0.38
N ALA A 56 -13.81 -39.15 -0.92
CA ALA A 56 -12.48 -39.00 -1.50
C ALA A 56 -12.56 -38.24 -2.84
N THR A 57 -12.91 -36.96 -2.77
CA THR A 57 -13.06 -36.06 -3.92
C THR A 57 -12.61 -34.63 -3.57
N SER A 58 -11.58 -34.16 -4.30
CA SER A 58 -11.26 -32.76 -4.62
C SER A 58 -10.86 -31.73 -3.55
N ASP A 59 -11.11 -31.88 -2.24
CA ASP A 59 -10.87 -30.76 -1.29
C ASP A 59 -9.40 -30.32 -1.12
N GLY A 60 -8.44 -31.25 -1.21
CA GLY A 60 -7.01 -30.91 -1.17
C GLY A 60 -6.62 -29.86 -2.23
N GLY A 61 -7.17 -29.97 -3.43
CA GLY A 61 -6.88 -29.05 -4.53
C GLY A 61 -7.40 -27.63 -4.31
N THR A 62 -8.46 -27.43 -3.52
CA THR A 62 -8.94 -26.07 -3.18
C THR A 62 -8.10 -25.44 -2.08
N SER A 63 -7.66 -26.23 -1.09
CA SER A 63 -6.73 -25.75 -0.05
C SER A 63 -5.34 -25.42 -0.61
N ASP A 64 -4.82 -26.26 -1.50
CA ASP A 64 -3.53 -26.03 -2.18
C ASP A 64 -3.60 -24.80 -3.10
N ALA A 65 -4.70 -24.62 -3.84
CA ALA A 65 -4.89 -23.43 -4.68
C ALA A 65 -5.03 -22.14 -3.87
N LEU A 66 -5.70 -22.18 -2.71
CA LEU A 66 -5.82 -21.02 -1.84
C LEU A 66 -4.46 -20.67 -1.19
N THR A 67 -3.66 -21.68 -0.84
CA THR A 67 -2.27 -21.54 -0.37
C THR A 67 -1.37 -20.90 -1.44
N ASP A 68 -1.53 -21.27 -2.72
CA ASP A 68 -0.80 -20.63 -3.83
C ASP A 68 -1.18 -19.14 -4.01
N VAL A 69 -2.47 -18.82 -3.99
CA VAL A 69 -2.97 -17.44 -4.12
C VAL A 69 -2.52 -16.57 -2.95
N LEU A 70 -2.71 -17.06 -1.72
CA LEU A 70 -2.28 -16.36 -0.49
C LEU A 70 -0.75 -16.26 -0.42
N GLY A 71 -0.02 -17.14 -1.10
CA GLY A 71 1.44 -17.16 -1.16
C GLY A 71 2.13 -17.74 0.08
N MET A 72 1.35 -18.16 1.06
CA MET A 72 1.75 -18.74 2.36
C MET A 72 0.66 -19.72 2.84
N ASP A 73 0.92 -20.47 3.92
CA ASP A 73 -0.01 -21.48 4.43
C ASP A 73 -1.39 -20.87 4.76
N ALA A 74 -2.46 -21.51 4.29
CA ALA A 74 -3.81 -20.95 4.39
C ALA A 74 -4.30 -20.76 5.83
N LYS A 75 -3.87 -21.61 6.77
CA LYS A 75 -4.19 -21.46 8.19
C LYS A 75 -3.36 -20.36 8.84
N ALA A 76 -2.05 -20.34 8.58
CA ALA A 76 -1.17 -19.26 9.04
C ALA A 76 -1.63 -17.88 8.49
N ALA A 77 -2.18 -17.85 7.27
CA ALA A 77 -2.78 -16.65 6.69
C ALA A 77 -4.03 -16.21 7.46
N ALA A 78 -4.94 -17.13 7.77
CA ALA A 78 -6.14 -16.85 8.58
C ALA A 78 -5.78 -16.34 9.99
N GLU A 79 -4.81 -16.98 10.66
CA GLU A 79 -4.29 -16.53 11.95
C GLU A 79 -3.66 -15.13 11.87
N THR A 80 -2.91 -14.85 10.80
CA THR A 80 -2.30 -13.53 10.55
C THR A 80 -3.35 -12.46 10.29
N ALA A 81 -4.37 -12.76 9.46
CA ALA A 81 -5.47 -11.85 9.20
C ALA A 81 -6.28 -11.54 10.47
N ALA A 82 -6.45 -12.53 11.36
CA ALA A 82 -7.09 -12.32 12.65
C ALA A 82 -6.28 -11.40 13.56
N ILE A 83 -4.96 -11.61 13.68
CA ILE A 83 -4.07 -10.74 14.45
C ILE A 83 -4.14 -9.29 13.95
N LEU A 84 -4.09 -9.08 12.62
CA LEU A 84 -4.12 -7.74 12.03
C LEU A 84 -5.47 -7.04 12.24
N LEU A 85 -6.59 -7.76 12.11
CA LEU A 85 -7.94 -7.18 12.26
C LEU A 85 -8.34 -6.95 13.72
N ASP A 86 -7.88 -7.77 14.67
CA ASP A 86 -8.09 -7.53 16.11
C ASP A 86 -7.13 -6.47 16.68
N GLN A 87 -6.03 -6.16 15.98
CA GLN A 87 -5.07 -5.10 16.32
C GLN A 87 -4.88 -4.13 15.13
N PRO A 88 -5.93 -3.39 14.73
CA PRO A 88 -5.90 -2.53 13.55
C PRO A 88 -4.85 -1.42 13.69
N HIS A 89 -4.11 -1.13 12.62
CA HIS A 89 -3.09 -0.10 12.64
C HIS A 89 -3.71 1.30 12.82
N PRO A 90 -3.24 2.15 13.76
CA PRO A 90 -3.88 3.43 14.06
C PRO A 90 -4.02 4.38 12.86
N LEU A 91 -3.08 4.31 11.92
CA LEU A 91 -3.08 5.13 10.69
C LEU A 91 -3.58 4.39 9.45
N ALA A 92 -3.92 3.11 9.57
CA ALA A 92 -4.62 2.37 8.53
C ALA A 92 -5.80 1.58 9.13
N PRO A 93 -6.86 2.27 9.59
CA PRO A 93 -8.10 1.64 10.03
C PRO A 93 -8.54 0.55 9.05
N SER A 94 -8.68 -0.65 9.59
CA SER A 94 -9.07 -1.85 8.85
C SER A 94 -10.31 -2.46 9.47
N ALA A 95 -11.30 -2.79 8.63
CA ALA A 95 -12.52 -3.43 9.04
C ALA A 95 -12.86 -4.58 8.09
N ALA A 96 -13.35 -5.68 8.66
CA ALA A 96 -13.87 -6.81 7.91
C ALA A 96 -15.33 -7.06 8.32
N ALA A 97 -16.14 -7.49 7.36
CA ALA A 97 -17.50 -7.93 7.63
C ALA A 97 -17.87 -9.09 6.71
N THR A 98 -18.76 -9.95 7.21
CA THR A 98 -19.45 -10.95 6.40
C THR A 98 -20.92 -10.98 6.78
N TRP A 99 -21.77 -10.92 5.76
CA TRP A 99 -23.22 -10.99 5.97
C TRP A 99 -23.86 -12.02 5.06
N HIS A 100 -24.84 -12.75 5.57
CA HIS A 100 -25.59 -13.75 4.81
C HIS A 100 -27.06 -13.33 4.66
N ARG A 101 -27.74 -13.79 3.61
CA ARG A 101 -29.16 -13.53 3.43
C ARG A 101 -29.97 -14.10 4.62
N PRO A 102 -30.92 -13.34 5.20
CA PRO A 102 -31.81 -13.86 6.24
C PRO A 102 -32.47 -15.18 5.84
N GLY A 103 -32.38 -16.20 6.70
CA GLY A 103 -32.91 -17.54 6.43
C GLY A 103 -31.93 -18.51 5.76
N ALA A 104 -30.68 -18.09 5.48
CA ALA A 104 -29.58 -18.96 5.10
C ALA A 104 -28.76 -19.47 6.32
N ASP A 105 -29.31 -19.35 7.52
CA ASP A 105 -28.68 -19.75 8.78
C ASP A 105 -28.43 -21.26 8.88
N THR A 106 -27.17 -21.67 9.05
CA THR A 106 -26.79 -23.06 9.35
C THR A 106 -25.89 -23.14 10.58
N ASP A 107 -25.79 -24.31 11.20
CA ASP A 107 -24.82 -24.55 12.28
C ASP A 107 -23.36 -24.40 11.81
N ARG A 108 -23.06 -24.76 10.56
CA ARG A 108 -21.72 -24.62 9.96
C ARG A 108 -21.34 -23.15 9.76
N LEU A 109 -22.29 -22.33 9.27
CA LEU A 109 -22.10 -20.89 9.13
C LEU A 109 -21.88 -20.23 10.49
N ARG A 110 -22.69 -20.57 11.51
CA ARG A 110 -22.50 -20.10 12.88
C ARG A 110 -21.15 -20.53 13.48
N HIS A 111 -20.69 -21.73 13.18
CA HIS A 111 -19.38 -22.19 13.63
C HIS A 111 -18.24 -21.40 12.99
N TRP A 112 -18.26 -21.17 11.68
CA TRP A 112 -17.27 -20.31 11.01
C TRP A 112 -17.32 -18.87 11.53
N TYR A 113 -18.49 -18.28 11.72
CA TYR A 113 -18.62 -16.96 12.35
C TYR A 113 -17.99 -16.90 13.75
N SER A 114 -17.98 -18.01 14.51
CA SER A 114 -17.32 -18.09 15.82
C SER A 114 -15.79 -18.27 15.76
N SER A 115 -15.21 -18.54 14.59
CA SER A 115 -13.76 -18.56 14.36
C SER A 115 -13.21 -17.31 13.68
N LEU A 116 -14.08 -16.35 13.32
CA LEU A 116 -13.68 -15.05 12.80
C LEU A 116 -13.19 -14.11 13.92
N PRO A 117 -12.39 -13.07 13.59
CA PRO A 117 -11.86 -12.10 14.57
C PRO A 117 -12.97 -11.35 15.29
N ALA A 118 -12.71 -10.91 16.52
CA ALA A 118 -13.73 -10.24 17.34
C ALA A 118 -14.21 -8.92 16.72
N GLN A 119 -13.35 -8.25 15.94
CA GLN A 119 -13.70 -7.03 15.20
C GLN A 119 -14.43 -7.29 13.87
N ALA A 120 -14.53 -8.54 13.40
CA ALA A 120 -15.20 -8.86 12.16
C ALA A 120 -16.73 -8.84 12.34
N ARG A 121 -17.42 -7.93 11.65
CA ARG A 121 -18.87 -7.80 11.77
C ARG A 121 -19.57 -8.97 11.06
N THR A 122 -20.33 -9.78 11.79
CA THR A 122 -21.10 -10.90 11.25
C THR A 122 -22.61 -10.69 11.39
N GLY A 123 -23.42 -11.40 10.60
CA GLY A 123 -24.88 -11.45 10.79
C GLY A 123 -25.71 -11.42 9.49
N PRO A 124 -27.01 -11.10 9.57
CA PRO A 124 -27.86 -10.98 8.39
C PRO A 124 -27.45 -9.79 7.52
N LEU A 125 -27.62 -9.92 6.21
CA LEU A 125 -27.36 -8.91 5.18
C LEU A 125 -28.26 -7.68 5.39
N PRO A 126 -27.68 -6.52 5.74
CA PRO A 126 -28.47 -5.31 5.95
C PRO A 126 -28.84 -4.66 4.61
N GLU A 127 -29.77 -3.71 4.66
CA GLU A 127 -30.17 -2.90 3.50
C GLU A 127 -29.02 -2.01 3.00
N GLN A 128 -29.05 -1.64 1.71
CA GLN A 128 -27.98 -0.88 1.04
C GLN A 128 -27.54 0.37 1.84
N ALA A 129 -28.49 1.18 2.32
CA ALA A 129 -28.17 2.40 3.09
C ALA A 129 -27.37 2.13 4.39
N LEU A 130 -27.46 0.94 4.98
CA LEU A 130 -26.65 0.54 6.14
C LEU A 130 -25.27 0.00 5.73
N LEU A 131 -25.13 -0.55 4.52
CA LEU A 131 -23.83 -0.88 3.92
C LEU A 131 -23.07 0.39 3.54
N ASP A 132 -23.75 1.36 2.93
CA ASP A 132 -23.22 2.67 2.58
C ASP A 132 -22.77 3.45 3.84
N ALA A 133 -23.59 3.43 4.91
CA ALA A 133 -23.21 3.99 6.20
C ALA A 133 -21.98 3.27 6.80
N TRP A 134 -21.92 1.94 6.74
CA TRP A 134 -20.80 1.17 7.27
C TRP A 134 -19.50 1.43 6.52
N VAL A 135 -19.50 1.45 5.18
CA VAL A 135 -18.29 1.74 4.40
C VAL A 135 -17.84 3.19 4.61
N ARG A 136 -18.77 4.14 4.72
CA ARG A 136 -18.47 5.55 5.01
C ARG A 136 -17.82 5.73 6.37
N GLU A 137 -18.32 5.07 7.41
CA GLU A 137 -17.73 5.06 8.75
C GLU A 137 -16.30 4.51 8.73
N HIS A 138 -16.10 3.31 8.18
CA HIS A 138 -14.82 2.60 8.23
C HIS A 138 -13.80 3.09 7.19
N SER A 139 -14.24 3.82 6.17
CA SER A 139 -13.36 4.48 5.18
C SER A 139 -12.96 5.92 5.57
N LEU A 140 -13.28 6.36 6.78
CA LEU A 140 -13.10 7.76 7.23
C LEU A 140 -13.85 8.77 6.34
N GLY A 141 -14.93 8.34 5.68
CA GLY A 141 -15.72 9.11 4.72
C GLY A 141 -15.14 9.21 3.31
N LEU A 142 -14.06 8.47 2.98
CA LEU A 142 -13.46 8.47 1.63
C LEU A 142 -14.28 7.68 0.60
N ILE A 143 -15.08 6.71 1.06
CA ILE A 143 -15.95 5.89 0.22
C ILE A 143 -17.39 6.10 0.72
N GLU A 144 -18.20 6.77 -0.09
CA GLU A 144 -19.57 7.17 0.30
C GLU A 144 -20.63 6.07 0.14
N GLU A 145 -20.43 5.18 -0.84
CA GLU A 145 -21.36 4.14 -1.26
C GLU A 145 -20.66 2.77 -1.25
N PHE A 146 -21.39 1.71 -0.88
CA PHE A 146 -20.84 0.37 -0.83
C PHE A 146 -20.63 -0.19 -2.25
N PRO A 147 -19.48 -0.80 -2.58
CA PRO A 147 -19.13 -1.08 -3.98
C PRO A 147 -19.99 -2.17 -4.65
N LEU A 148 -20.72 -2.98 -3.88
CA LEU A 148 -21.65 -3.99 -4.41
C LEU A 148 -23.09 -3.48 -4.35
N ASN A 149 -23.87 -3.76 -5.40
CA ASN A 149 -25.31 -3.57 -5.39
C ASN A 149 -25.97 -4.85 -4.85
N VAL A 150 -26.63 -4.78 -3.69
CA VAL A 150 -27.29 -5.96 -3.12
C VAL A 150 -28.55 -6.33 -3.92
N THR A 151 -28.42 -7.34 -4.78
CA THR A 151 -29.56 -7.94 -5.50
C THR A 151 -30.20 -9.08 -4.68
N PRO A 152 -31.44 -9.50 -5.01
CA PRO A 152 -32.08 -10.67 -4.39
C PRO A 152 -31.31 -11.99 -4.54
N ASP A 153 -30.30 -12.05 -5.42
CA ASP A 153 -29.48 -13.23 -5.68
C ASP A 153 -28.19 -13.29 -4.85
N VAL A 154 -27.77 -12.18 -4.21
CA VAL A 154 -26.61 -12.13 -3.28
C VAL A 154 -26.88 -12.91 -1.99
N VAL A 155 -26.29 -14.11 -1.84
CA VAL A 155 -26.52 -15.00 -0.68
C VAL A 155 -25.56 -14.69 0.48
N LEU A 156 -24.32 -14.31 0.15
CA LEU A 156 -23.27 -13.95 1.09
C LEU A 156 -22.50 -12.74 0.56
N VAL A 157 -22.18 -11.80 1.44
CA VAL A 157 -21.26 -10.69 1.20
C VAL A 157 -20.03 -10.87 2.07
N LEU A 158 -18.86 -10.63 1.48
CA LEU A 158 -17.59 -10.40 2.16
C LEU A 158 -17.19 -8.96 1.89
N ALA A 159 -16.88 -8.20 2.94
CA ALA A 159 -16.52 -6.80 2.82
C ALA A 159 -15.26 -6.51 3.63
N GLY A 160 -14.32 -5.80 3.01
CA GLY A 160 -13.11 -5.32 3.64
C GLY A 160 -12.94 -3.84 3.32
N VAL A 161 -12.63 -3.05 4.34
CA VAL A 161 -12.31 -1.63 4.20
C VAL A 161 -10.95 -1.42 4.84
N LEU A 162 -10.02 -0.88 4.07
CA LEU A 162 -8.82 -0.22 4.60
C LEU A 162 -8.85 1.21 4.10
N ALA A 163 -8.65 2.16 5.00
CA ALA A 163 -8.51 3.56 4.66
C ALA A 163 -7.36 4.18 5.45
N THR A 164 -6.90 5.34 5.01
CA THR A 164 -5.96 6.17 5.75
C THR A 164 -6.26 7.65 5.51
N ARG A 165 -5.89 8.50 6.45
CA ARG A 165 -5.90 9.97 6.34
C ARG A 165 -4.81 10.46 7.29
N VAL A 166 -3.68 10.90 6.73
CA VAL A 166 -2.44 11.18 7.47
C VAL A 166 -1.71 12.40 6.93
N SER A 167 -1.16 13.22 7.82
CA SER A 167 -0.28 14.34 7.44
C SER A 167 1.15 13.84 7.24
N TRP A 168 1.90 14.42 6.31
CA TRP A 168 3.35 14.19 6.25
C TRP A 168 4.00 14.71 7.53
N GLU A 169 5.01 14.01 8.05
CA GLU A 169 5.84 14.52 9.16
C GLU A 169 6.59 15.78 8.71
N ASP A 170 7.15 15.73 7.50
CA ASP A 170 7.74 16.87 6.79
C ASP A 170 6.94 17.15 5.51
N PRO A 171 6.16 18.24 5.43
CA PRO A 171 5.44 18.63 4.22
C PRO A 171 6.35 18.91 3.01
N PHE A 172 5.77 18.86 1.82
CA PHE A 172 6.49 19.19 0.58
C PHE A 172 6.65 20.70 0.38
N ASP A 173 7.78 21.06 -0.24
CA ASP A 173 7.96 22.34 -0.91
C ASP A 173 7.26 22.33 -2.28
N VAL A 174 7.16 23.49 -2.91
CA VAL A 174 6.58 23.65 -4.25
C VAL A 174 7.67 24.05 -5.24
N ALA A 175 7.63 23.47 -6.44
CA ALA A 175 8.49 23.81 -7.57
C ALA A 175 7.62 24.05 -8.83
N PRO A 176 8.09 24.81 -9.83
CA PRO A 176 7.36 24.93 -11.10
C PRO A 176 7.30 23.57 -11.82
N GLY A 177 6.22 23.29 -12.55
CA GLY A 177 6.05 22.00 -13.24
C GLY A 177 7.15 21.67 -14.25
N SER A 178 7.79 22.70 -14.82
CA SER A 178 8.98 22.57 -15.67
C SER A 178 10.18 21.90 -14.98
N ALA A 179 10.22 21.83 -13.64
CA ALA A 179 11.25 21.14 -12.88
C ALA A 179 11.24 19.61 -13.09
N LEU A 180 10.13 19.02 -13.55
CA LEU A 180 10.08 17.62 -14.01
C LEU A 180 10.97 17.35 -15.25
N GLY A 181 11.55 18.38 -15.85
CA GLY A 181 12.51 18.28 -16.94
C GLY A 181 11.86 18.22 -18.33
N PRO A 182 12.63 18.52 -19.39
CA PRO A 182 12.10 18.68 -20.76
C PRO A 182 11.60 17.38 -21.41
N GLN A 183 11.96 16.23 -20.84
CA GLN A 183 11.51 14.91 -21.30
C GLN A 183 10.17 14.48 -20.68
N SER A 184 9.69 15.18 -19.64
CA SER A 184 8.44 14.84 -18.97
C SER A 184 7.23 15.22 -19.85
N PRO A 185 6.28 14.28 -20.13
CA PRO A 185 4.98 14.61 -20.73
C PRO A 185 4.07 15.49 -19.84
N TRP A 186 4.47 15.77 -18.60
CA TRP A 186 3.70 16.51 -17.60
C TRP A 186 4.25 17.93 -17.36
N ALA A 187 5.54 18.18 -17.64
CA ALA A 187 6.21 19.46 -17.38
C ALA A 187 5.57 20.70 -18.04
N GLY A 188 4.90 20.53 -19.17
CA GLY A 188 4.15 21.59 -19.86
C GLY A 188 2.64 21.60 -19.59
N ARG A 189 2.14 20.69 -18.74
CA ARG A 189 0.72 20.54 -18.37
C ARG A 189 0.44 20.95 -16.93
N LEU A 190 1.42 20.79 -16.04
CA LEU A 190 1.35 21.15 -14.63
C LEU A 190 2.00 22.52 -14.44
N SER A 191 1.36 23.39 -13.67
CA SER A 191 1.89 24.69 -13.27
C SER A 191 2.93 24.50 -12.16
N HIS A 192 2.64 23.62 -11.22
CA HIS A 192 3.45 23.31 -10.05
C HIS A 192 3.59 21.79 -9.84
N VAL A 193 4.63 21.42 -9.11
CA VAL A 193 4.86 20.07 -8.58
C VAL A 193 5.39 20.14 -7.16
N LEU A 194 5.29 19.03 -6.45
CA LEU A 194 5.85 18.87 -5.13
C LEU A 194 7.38 18.65 -5.22
N SER A 195 8.07 19.20 -4.24
CA SER A 195 9.51 19.09 -4.03
C SER A 195 9.75 18.50 -2.66
N SER A 196 10.54 17.44 -2.53
CA SER A 196 10.96 16.96 -1.21
C SER A 196 11.70 18.08 -0.45
N PRO A 197 11.43 18.28 0.84
CA PRO A 197 12.21 19.16 1.70
C PRO A 197 13.67 18.68 1.81
N SER A 198 14.53 19.51 2.39
CA SER A 198 15.97 19.23 2.53
C SER A 198 16.33 18.17 3.58
N ALA A 199 15.37 17.72 4.38
CA ALA A 199 15.51 16.70 5.42
C ALA A 199 14.21 15.89 5.57
N GLY A 200 14.25 14.82 6.38
CA GLY A 200 13.08 14.00 6.73
C GLY A 200 12.65 12.97 5.67
N HIS A 201 12.65 13.37 4.40
CA HIS A 201 12.38 12.46 3.28
C HIS A 201 13.61 11.61 2.97
N VAL A 202 13.39 10.38 2.48
CA VAL A 202 14.48 9.54 1.95
C VAL A 202 14.40 9.53 0.44
N THR A 203 15.51 9.89 -0.20
CA THR A 203 15.65 9.97 -1.65
C THR A 203 16.97 9.34 -2.07
N PHE A 204 16.96 8.49 -3.11
CA PHE A 204 18.16 7.84 -3.66
C PHE A 204 17.93 7.26 -5.05
N ILE A 205 19.03 6.98 -5.75
CA ILE A 205 19.06 6.13 -6.95
C ILE A 205 19.48 4.72 -6.53
N ALA A 206 18.85 3.68 -7.08
CA ALA A 206 19.24 2.28 -6.88
C ALA A 206 19.26 1.51 -8.20
N THR A 207 20.25 0.64 -8.38
CA THR A 207 20.28 -0.30 -9.50
C THR A 207 19.63 -1.61 -9.06
N THR A 208 18.74 -2.15 -9.89
CA THR A 208 18.04 -3.42 -9.68
C THR A 208 18.41 -4.44 -10.74
N GLU A 209 18.31 -5.72 -10.41
CA GLU A 209 18.60 -6.82 -11.34
C GLU A 209 17.55 -6.96 -12.46
N THR A 210 16.33 -6.45 -12.24
CA THR A 210 15.17 -6.64 -13.12
C THR A 210 14.90 -5.47 -14.06
N VAL A 211 14.93 -4.24 -13.56
CA VAL A 211 14.56 -3.03 -14.35
C VAL A 211 15.70 -2.05 -14.56
N GLY A 212 16.91 -2.37 -14.08
CA GLY A 212 18.04 -1.45 -14.09
C GLY A 212 17.88 -0.36 -13.04
N ASP A 213 18.24 0.88 -13.38
CA ASP A 213 18.23 2.00 -12.45
C ASP A 213 16.81 2.52 -12.18
N VAL A 214 16.53 2.76 -10.89
CA VAL A 214 15.30 3.38 -10.41
C VAL A 214 15.60 4.57 -9.51
N ILE A 215 14.73 5.57 -9.54
CA ILE A 215 14.68 6.61 -8.50
C ILE A 215 13.68 6.20 -7.43
N VAL A 216 14.04 6.48 -6.17
CA VAL A 216 13.23 6.18 -5.00
C VAL A 216 13.04 7.46 -4.20
N HIS A 217 11.81 7.69 -3.78
CA HIS A 217 11.42 8.71 -2.80
C HIS A 217 10.56 8.04 -1.72
N ALA A 218 10.69 8.46 -0.46
CA ALA A 218 9.81 8.04 0.62
C ALA A 218 9.57 9.17 1.63
N ALA A 219 8.30 9.56 1.78
CA ALA A 219 7.80 10.46 2.82
C ALA A 219 7.12 9.65 3.94
N ASP A 220 7.41 10.00 5.19
CA ASP A 220 6.76 9.40 6.36
C ASP A 220 5.58 10.27 6.82
N ALA A 221 4.59 9.62 7.41
CA ALA A 221 3.37 10.22 7.93
C ALA A 221 2.98 9.53 9.23
N GLY A 222 2.77 10.28 10.32
CA GLY A 222 2.40 9.71 11.61
C GLY A 222 2.88 10.52 12.79
N SER A 223 2.81 9.93 13.98
CA SER A 223 3.48 10.44 15.17
C SER A 223 3.61 9.36 16.24
N GLY A 224 4.73 9.37 16.97
CA GLY A 224 4.99 8.43 18.06
C GLY A 224 5.42 7.05 17.56
N THR A 225 4.61 6.02 17.84
CA THR A 225 4.98 4.60 17.65
C THR A 225 4.34 3.94 16.44
N ALA A 226 3.48 4.65 15.69
CA ALA A 226 2.80 4.15 14.51
C ALA A 226 2.86 5.21 13.39
N GLY A 227 3.18 4.76 12.18
CA GLY A 227 3.42 5.57 11.00
C GLY A 227 3.03 4.85 9.71
N LEU A 228 2.99 5.60 8.62
CA LEU A 228 3.00 5.08 7.25
C LEU A 228 4.21 5.68 6.53
N SER A 229 4.93 4.87 5.75
CA SER A 229 5.93 5.37 4.80
C SER A 229 5.39 5.19 3.38
N VAL A 230 5.23 6.28 2.64
CA VAL A 230 4.69 6.26 1.27
C VAL A 230 5.86 6.39 0.30
N VAL A 231 6.15 5.28 -0.38
CA VAL A 231 7.33 5.08 -1.22
C VAL A 231 6.93 5.21 -2.70
N SER A 232 7.54 6.16 -3.40
CA SER A 232 7.41 6.35 -4.85
C SER A 232 8.64 5.76 -5.55
N VAL A 233 8.43 4.97 -6.60
CA VAL A 233 9.50 4.37 -7.41
C VAL A 233 9.22 4.54 -8.90
N ALA A 234 10.19 5.09 -9.63
CA ALA A 234 10.14 5.20 -11.09
C ALA A 234 11.39 4.58 -11.73
N ALA A 235 11.18 3.84 -12.81
CA ALA A 235 12.21 3.27 -13.68
C ALA A 235 12.11 3.94 -15.07
N ALA A 236 13.04 3.66 -15.99
CA ALA A 236 13.02 4.24 -17.34
C ALA A 236 11.65 4.04 -18.06
N PRO A 237 11.15 5.00 -18.87
CA PRO A 237 9.77 5.00 -19.41
C PRO A 237 9.35 3.76 -20.20
N GLU A 238 10.31 3.02 -20.76
CA GLU A 238 10.12 1.78 -21.51
C GLU A 238 9.94 0.52 -20.62
N VAL A 239 10.20 0.63 -19.31
CA VAL A 239 10.06 -0.49 -18.37
C VAL A 239 8.57 -0.81 -18.15
N PRO A 240 8.14 -2.07 -18.24
CA PRO A 240 6.75 -2.46 -17.98
C PRO A 240 6.28 -2.09 -16.57
N TYR A 241 5.08 -1.51 -16.46
CA TYR A 241 4.53 -1.02 -15.19
C TYR A 241 4.52 -2.08 -14.07
N GLY A 242 4.25 -3.35 -14.42
CA GLY A 242 4.23 -4.48 -13.48
C GLY A 242 5.60 -4.79 -12.87
N ASP A 243 6.69 -4.56 -13.60
CA ASP A 243 8.04 -4.75 -13.11
C ASP A 243 8.46 -3.59 -12.18
N VAL A 244 8.06 -2.35 -12.50
CA VAL A 244 8.24 -1.18 -11.62
C VAL A 244 7.47 -1.38 -10.30
N LEU A 245 6.21 -1.86 -10.36
CA LEU A 245 5.42 -2.20 -9.18
C LEU A 245 6.04 -3.34 -8.37
N ALA A 246 6.60 -4.37 -9.02
CA ALA A 246 7.29 -5.46 -8.33
C ALA A 246 8.52 -4.95 -7.56
N VAL A 247 9.32 -4.08 -8.18
CA VAL A 247 10.49 -3.44 -7.55
C VAL A 247 10.08 -2.49 -6.42
N ALA A 248 8.98 -1.74 -6.57
CA ALA A 248 8.45 -0.90 -5.50
C ALA A 248 8.08 -1.73 -4.25
N HIS A 249 7.51 -2.93 -4.43
CA HIS A 249 7.21 -3.84 -3.33
C HIS A 249 8.47 -4.52 -2.72
N GLU A 250 9.57 -4.66 -3.47
CA GLU A 250 10.86 -5.10 -2.90
C GLU A 250 11.49 -3.99 -2.05
N ILE A 251 11.49 -2.75 -2.56
CA ILE A 251 12.16 -1.61 -1.92
C ILE A 251 11.41 -1.11 -0.69
N ALA A 252 10.09 -0.97 -0.77
CA ALA A 252 9.32 -0.22 0.24
C ALA A 252 9.48 -0.76 1.68
N PRO A 253 9.34 -2.07 1.98
CA PRO A 253 9.49 -2.61 3.35
C PRO A 253 10.87 -2.37 3.98
N ALA A 254 11.88 -2.09 3.15
CA ALA A 254 13.24 -1.85 3.56
C ALA A 254 13.74 -0.43 3.28
N VAL A 255 12.91 0.51 2.79
CA VAL A 255 13.39 1.79 2.20
C VAL A 255 14.31 2.61 3.12
N ARG A 256 13.97 2.69 4.41
CA ARG A 256 14.74 3.36 5.47
C ARG A 256 16.07 2.66 5.81
N HIS A 257 16.23 1.39 5.45
CA HIS A 257 17.41 0.57 5.71
C HIS A 257 17.99 -0.04 4.42
N TRP A 258 17.56 0.46 3.25
CA TRP A 258 17.90 -0.10 1.96
C TRP A 258 19.41 -0.09 1.81
N ALA A 259 19.99 -1.29 1.65
CA ALA A 259 21.42 -1.52 1.82
C ALA A 259 22.22 -0.46 1.05
N SER A 260 23.13 0.23 1.73
CA SER A 260 23.92 1.30 1.11
C SER A 260 24.68 0.83 -0.14
N ALA A 261 25.11 -0.43 -0.16
CA ALA A 261 25.73 -1.10 -1.31
C ALA A 261 24.78 -1.35 -2.51
N ARG A 262 23.46 -1.14 -2.37
CA ARG A 262 22.46 -1.13 -3.45
C ARG A 262 22.02 0.28 -3.85
N ARG A 263 22.53 1.33 -3.20
CA ARG A 263 22.34 2.72 -3.60
C ARG A 263 23.49 3.12 -4.52
N VAL A 264 23.18 3.91 -5.54
CA VAL A 264 24.19 4.40 -6.50
C VAL A 264 24.73 5.74 -6.00
N SER A 265 26.05 5.88 -5.92
CA SER A 265 26.70 7.17 -5.65
C SER A 265 26.50 8.11 -6.83
N LEU A 266 26.13 9.36 -6.57
CA LEU A 266 26.04 10.41 -7.59
C LEU A 266 27.40 10.70 -8.24
N PHE A 267 28.51 10.38 -7.58
CA PHE A 267 29.85 10.48 -8.14
C PHE A 267 30.21 9.36 -9.12
N ASP A 268 29.55 8.21 -9.04
CA ASP A 268 29.74 7.09 -9.97
C ASP A 268 28.87 7.24 -11.24
N LEU A 269 27.92 8.18 -11.22
CA LEU A 269 27.07 8.55 -12.36
C LEU A 269 27.64 9.73 -13.16
N PRO A 270 27.30 9.88 -14.46
CA PRO A 270 27.68 11.06 -15.23
C PRO A 270 26.88 12.29 -14.81
N VAL A 271 27.54 13.45 -14.77
CA VAL A 271 26.89 14.78 -14.70
C VAL A 271 26.12 15.01 -16.00
N GLY A 272 24.88 15.49 -15.90
CA GLY A 272 23.97 15.65 -17.05
C GLY A 272 22.52 15.29 -16.71
N GLU A 273 21.70 15.10 -17.74
CA GLU A 273 20.27 14.82 -17.62
C GLU A 273 19.87 13.47 -18.24
N THR A 274 18.92 12.80 -17.60
CA THR A 274 18.19 11.62 -18.09
C THR A 274 16.69 11.86 -17.97
N ALA A 275 15.86 10.88 -18.33
CA ALA A 275 14.41 10.92 -18.06
C ALA A 275 14.09 10.92 -16.54
N LEU A 276 14.95 10.30 -15.74
CA LEU A 276 14.75 10.06 -14.31
C LEU A 276 15.44 11.09 -13.40
N TRP A 277 16.51 11.75 -13.85
CA TRP A 277 17.23 12.72 -13.00
C TRP A 277 18.01 13.77 -13.78
N SER A 278 18.38 14.86 -13.11
CA SER A 278 19.51 15.71 -13.51
C SER A 278 20.55 15.77 -12.40
N ILE A 279 21.80 15.41 -12.73
CA ILE A 279 22.96 15.49 -11.83
C ILE A 279 23.79 16.70 -12.22
N ARG A 280 24.10 17.54 -11.23
CA ARG A 280 24.94 18.74 -11.33
C ARG A 280 26.03 18.70 -10.25
N GLU A 281 27.20 19.24 -10.58
CA GLU A 281 28.39 19.23 -9.71
C GLU A 281 28.84 20.67 -9.45
N ASP A 282 28.84 21.05 -8.17
CA ASP A 282 29.14 22.40 -7.69
C ASP A 282 30.30 22.34 -6.67
N ARG A 283 31.05 23.44 -6.55
CA ARG A 283 32.08 23.59 -5.50
C ARG A 283 31.55 24.47 -4.40
N GLU A 284 31.26 23.87 -3.26
CA GLU A 284 30.68 24.53 -2.09
C GLU A 284 31.37 24.07 -0.80
N PRO A 285 31.31 24.85 0.28
CA PRO A 285 31.70 24.37 1.60
C PRO A 285 30.83 23.20 2.05
N THR A 286 31.46 22.08 2.40
CA THR A 286 30.82 20.84 2.87
C THR A 286 31.26 20.49 4.29
N ARG A 287 30.46 19.62 4.94
CA ARG A 287 30.82 18.94 6.19
C ARG A 287 31.22 17.48 5.97
N ALA A 288 31.27 17.00 4.73
CA ALA A 288 31.73 15.65 4.39
C ALA A 288 33.23 15.48 4.68
N LEU A 289 33.60 14.42 5.38
CA LEU A 289 34.98 14.17 5.84
C LEU A 289 35.98 13.95 4.69
N ASP A 290 35.50 13.47 3.54
CA ASP A 290 36.27 13.27 2.31
C ASP A 290 36.10 14.41 1.29
N GLY A 291 35.40 15.48 1.67
CA GLY A 291 35.10 16.63 0.82
C GLY A 291 34.07 16.35 -0.29
N ARG A 292 33.33 15.23 -0.22
CA ARG A 292 32.34 14.83 -1.24
C ARG A 292 30.94 14.73 -0.63
N GLU A 293 30.05 15.60 -1.06
CA GLU A 293 28.65 15.62 -0.59
C GLU A 293 27.69 15.22 -1.69
N GLU A 294 26.67 14.44 -1.35
CA GLU A 294 25.60 14.04 -2.25
C GLU A 294 24.27 14.57 -1.74
N ARG A 295 23.57 15.34 -2.56
CA ARG A 295 22.24 15.90 -2.26
C ARG A 295 21.23 15.32 -3.24
N HIS A 296 20.10 14.86 -2.72
CA HIS A 296 19.02 14.28 -3.51
C HIS A 296 17.73 15.05 -3.26
N ARG A 297 17.07 15.50 -4.32
CA ARG A 297 15.78 16.19 -4.26
C ARG A 297 14.78 15.46 -5.14
N ALA A 298 13.66 15.00 -4.60
CA ALA A 298 12.60 14.43 -5.41
C ALA A 298 11.64 15.52 -5.90
N LEU A 299 11.22 15.39 -7.16
CA LEU A 299 10.24 16.24 -7.83
C LEU A 299 9.13 15.34 -8.36
N LEU A 300 7.92 15.47 -7.80
CA LEU A 300 6.78 14.61 -8.10
C LEU A 300 5.47 15.40 -8.11
N PRO A 301 4.50 15.04 -8.96
CA PRO A 301 3.22 15.73 -9.03
C PRO A 301 2.31 15.38 -7.85
N CYS A 302 1.26 16.20 -7.66
CA CYS A 302 0.07 15.76 -6.93
C CYS A 302 -0.67 14.70 -7.75
N TRP A 303 -1.55 13.93 -7.09
CA TRP A 303 -2.49 13.04 -7.79
C TRP A 303 -3.63 12.62 -6.84
N ALA A 304 -4.81 12.37 -7.41
CA ALA A 304 -5.91 11.67 -6.76
C ALA A 304 -6.35 10.46 -7.58
N ALA A 305 -6.45 9.31 -6.91
CA ALA A 305 -6.86 8.05 -7.51
C ALA A 305 -8.11 7.48 -6.82
N ASP A 306 -9.14 7.20 -7.61
CA ASP A 306 -10.25 6.33 -7.29
C ASP A 306 -10.06 4.98 -8.01
N GLY A 307 -10.34 3.88 -7.31
CA GLY A 307 -10.25 2.53 -7.87
C GLY A 307 -11.39 1.65 -7.38
N ASN A 308 -12.28 1.24 -8.29
CA ASN A 308 -13.33 0.24 -8.05
C ASN A 308 -13.00 -1.04 -8.84
N HIS A 309 -12.29 -1.95 -8.19
CA HIS A 309 -11.74 -3.16 -8.78
C HIS A 309 -12.70 -4.32 -8.66
N ASP A 310 -12.98 -4.98 -9.77
CA ASP A 310 -13.67 -6.27 -9.80
C ASP A 310 -12.69 -7.37 -9.38
N LEU A 311 -13.05 -8.15 -8.36
CA LEU A 311 -12.20 -9.20 -7.80
C LEU A 311 -12.60 -10.60 -8.31
N SER A 312 -13.50 -10.69 -9.28
CA SER A 312 -13.97 -11.97 -9.84
C SER A 312 -12.94 -12.72 -10.69
N ASP A 313 -11.82 -12.08 -11.07
CA ASP A 313 -10.75 -12.74 -11.82
C ASP A 313 -10.22 -13.98 -11.08
N PRO A 314 -10.14 -15.16 -11.73
CA PRO A 314 -9.72 -16.40 -11.07
C PRO A 314 -8.33 -16.36 -10.44
N SER A 315 -7.41 -15.53 -10.93
CA SER A 315 -6.05 -15.41 -10.37
C SER A 315 -6.03 -14.76 -8.98
N LEU A 316 -7.06 -14.00 -8.64
CA LEU A 316 -7.25 -13.34 -7.34
C LEU A 316 -7.89 -14.27 -6.30
N GLY A 317 -8.38 -15.45 -6.68
CA GLY A 317 -8.82 -16.48 -5.75
C GLY A 317 -10.17 -16.29 -5.07
N PHE A 318 -10.92 -15.20 -5.34
CA PHE A 318 -12.31 -15.09 -4.84
C PHE A 318 -13.25 -16.21 -5.33
N PRO A 319 -13.10 -16.75 -6.57
CA PRO A 319 -13.76 -18.01 -6.95
C PRO A 319 -13.36 -19.24 -6.12
N LEU A 320 -12.20 -19.24 -5.47
CA LEU A 320 -11.82 -20.30 -4.51
C LEU A 320 -12.56 -20.10 -3.18
N ALA A 321 -12.57 -18.86 -2.67
CA ALA A 321 -13.29 -18.48 -1.46
C ALA A 321 -14.79 -18.80 -1.55
N ALA A 322 -15.43 -18.50 -2.67
CA ALA A 322 -16.84 -18.85 -2.91
C ALA A 322 -17.09 -20.37 -2.78
N ARG A 323 -16.20 -21.22 -3.34
CA ARG A 323 -16.31 -22.68 -3.21
C ARG A 323 -16.05 -23.19 -1.79
N VAL A 324 -15.18 -22.53 -1.03
CA VAL A 324 -14.92 -22.85 0.39
C VAL A 324 -16.13 -22.51 1.27
N LEU A 325 -16.86 -21.44 0.96
CA LEU A 325 -18.00 -20.97 1.76
C LEU A 325 -19.35 -21.59 1.36
N ALA A 326 -19.51 -22.03 0.10
CA ALA A 326 -20.71 -22.69 -0.40
C ALA A 326 -21.25 -23.85 0.49
N PRO A 327 -20.41 -24.78 1.00
CA PRO A 327 -20.84 -25.85 1.91
C PRO A 327 -21.31 -25.39 3.29
N LEU A 328 -20.95 -24.17 3.73
CA LEU A 328 -21.46 -23.59 4.97
C LEU A 328 -22.92 -23.13 4.82
N LEU A 329 -23.30 -22.69 3.62
CA LEU A 329 -24.64 -22.15 3.32
C LEU A 329 -25.61 -23.21 2.80
N GLY A 330 -25.14 -24.43 2.52
CA GLY A 330 -25.94 -25.48 1.87
C GLY A 330 -26.26 -25.19 0.39
N HIS A 331 -25.59 -24.21 -0.21
CA HIS A 331 -25.78 -23.76 -1.58
C HIS A 331 -24.52 -24.07 -2.40
N PRO A 332 -24.46 -25.21 -3.13
CA PRO A 332 -23.25 -25.62 -3.85
C PRO A 332 -22.88 -24.66 -5.00
N ASP A 333 -23.87 -24.05 -5.63
CA ASP A 333 -23.73 -23.07 -6.72
C ASP A 333 -23.82 -21.64 -6.16
N LEU A 334 -22.94 -21.28 -5.23
CA LEU A 334 -22.91 -19.95 -4.62
C LEU A 334 -22.48 -18.88 -5.64
N ALA A 335 -23.44 -18.13 -6.17
CA ALA A 335 -23.16 -16.90 -6.90
C ALA A 335 -22.49 -15.88 -5.96
N PHE A 336 -21.40 -15.27 -6.42
CA PHE A 336 -20.67 -14.25 -5.67
C PHE A 336 -20.39 -13.04 -6.57
N GLU A 337 -20.38 -11.86 -5.97
CA GLU A 337 -19.75 -10.67 -6.52
C GLU A 337 -18.73 -10.20 -5.48
N ALA A 338 -17.53 -9.83 -5.93
CA ALA A 338 -16.47 -9.35 -5.06
C ALA A 338 -15.84 -8.11 -5.68
N ARG A 339 -15.78 -7.02 -4.91
CA ARG A 339 -15.24 -5.74 -5.35
C ARG A 339 -14.40 -5.10 -4.26
N GLN A 340 -13.42 -4.31 -4.67
CA GLN A 340 -12.68 -3.42 -3.78
C GLN A 340 -12.82 -1.98 -4.26
N SER A 341 -13.28 -1.10 -3.37
CA SER A 341 -13.11 0.34 -3.55
C SER A 341 -11.88 0.81 -2.76
N ALA A 342 -11.04 1.64 -3.38
CA ALA A 342 -9.88 2.27 -2.78
C ALA A 342 -9.77 3.72 -3.30
N VAL A 343 -9.46 4.65 -2.40
CA VAL A 343 -9.32 6.08 -2.71
C VAL A 343 -8.04 6.60 -2.05
N ALA A 344 -7.27 7.40 -2.79
CA ALA A 344 -6.03 8.00 -2.30
C ALA A 344 -5.80 9.39 -2.91
N ARG A 345 -5.31 10.33 -2.10
CA ARG A 345 -4.92 11.68 -2.52
C ARG A 345 -3.51 11.98 -2.01
N TYR A 346 -2.64 12.44 -2.91
CA TYR A 346 -1.26 12.83 -2.59
C TYR A 346 -1.11 14.33 -2.84
N GLY A 347 -0.95 15.10 -1.75
CA GLY A 347 -0.85 16.56 -1.78
C GLY A 347 0.31 17.10 -0.95
N ARG A 348 0.42 18.43 -0.85
CA ARG A 348 1.59 19.10 -0.26
C ARG A 348 1.75 18.83 1.23
N TYR A 349 0.64 18.86 1.96
CA TYR A 349 0.62 18.76 3.43
C TYR A 349 0.32 17.35 3.95
N GLY A 350 -0.03 16.41 3.07
CA GLY A 350 -0.26 15.03 3.48
C GLY A 350 -1.05 14.20 2.48
N PHE A 351 -1.45 13.07 3.02
CA PHE A 351 -2.74 12.42 2.85
C PHE A 351 -3.79 13.05 3.80
N GLU A 352 -3.70 14.38 4.04
CA GLU A 352 -4.46 15.28 4.97
C GLU A 352 -4.40 15.00 6.50
N ALA A 353 -4.36 15.95 7.46
CA ALA A 353 -3.78 17.30 7.63
C ALA A 353 -3.90 17.70 9.14
N ALA A 354 -3.06 18.47 9.85
CA ALA A 354 -1.61 18.78 9.80
C ALA A 354 -1.16 19.49 11.12
N ALA A 355 0.01 19.17 11.74
CA ALA A 355 0.63 19.95 12.84
C ALA A 355 2.16 19.70 12.99
N ALA A 356 2.93 20.72 13.41
CA ALA A 356 4.41 20.78 13.24
C ALA A 356 5.25 20.64 14.53
N THR A 357 6.58 20.42 14.39
CA THR A 357 7.60 20.58 15.45
C THR A 357 8.96 21.00 14.86
N GLY A 358 9.72 21.84 15.58
CA GLY A 358 11.01 22.39 15.12
C GLY A 358 12.26 21.71 15.68
N PHE A 359 13.43 22.07 15.12
CA PHE A 359 14.74 21.46 15.39
C PHE A 359 15.82 22.52 15.69
N ALA A 360 16.91 22.10 16.36
CA ALA A 360 18.08 22.95 16.63
C ALA A 360 19.39 22.17 16.40
N ALA A 361 20.39 22.81 15.81
CA ALA A 361 21.72 22.25 15.58
C ALA A 361 22.83 23.14 16.12
N ALA A 362 23.96 22.52 16.48
CA ALA A 362 25.20 23.19 16.86
C ALA A 362 26.11 23.40 15.65
N GLU A 363 26.93 24.44 15.67
CA GLU A 363 27.79 24.83 14.56
C GLU A 363 29.15 24.10 14.54
N SER A 364 29.65 23.90 13.32
CA SER A 364 31.05 23.62 13.02
C SER A 364 31.32 24.15 11.61
N GLU A 365 32.47 24.78 11.40
CA GLU A 365 32.81 25.44 10.13
C GLU A 365 32.99 24.39 9.01
N PRO A 366 32.32 24.58 7.85
CA PRO A 366 32.49 23.71 6.68
C PRO A 366 33.79 24.04 5.94
N ALA A 367 34.34 23.05 5.22
CA ALA A 367 35.55 23.18 4.40
C ALA A 367 35.19 23.07 2.90
N ASP A 368 35.98 23.70 2.03
CA ASP A 368 35.76 23.62 0.57
C ASP A 368 35.73 22.17 0.07
N GLY A 369 34.66 21.79 -0.64
CA GLY A 369 34.51 20.46 -1.23
C GLY A 369 33.73 20.48 -2.55
N VAL A 370 33.29 19.29 -2.96
CA VAL A 370 32.50 19.07 -4.17
C VAL A 370 31.15 18.50 -3.76
N VAL A 371 30.08 19.17 -4.19
CA VAL A 371 28.70 18.73 -3.97
C VAL A 371 28.15 18.24 -5.30
N ARG A 372 27.63 17.01 -5.34
CA ARG A 372 26.75 16.57 -6.42
C ARG A 372 25.30 16.62 -5.97
N THR A 373 24.47 17.33 -6.73
CA THR A 373 23.03 17.37 -6.49
C THR A 373 22.30 16.64 -7.60
N ALA A 374 21.44 15.69 -7.24
CA ALA A 374 20.52 15.02 -8.14
C ALA A 374 19.08 15.49 -7.89
N ASP A 375 18.48 16.13 -8.88
CA ASP A 375 17.03 16.34 -8.92
C ASP A 375 16.40 15.09 -9.56
N LEU A 376 15.77 14.23 -8.75
CA LEU A 376 15.09 12.99 -9.13
C LEU A 376 13.67 13.33 -9.61
N ARG A 377 13.36 13.04 -10.87
CA ARG A 377 12.18 13.51 -11.58
C ARG A 377 11.18 12.37 -11.78
N PHE A 378 10.11 12.36 -11.00
CA PHE A 378 8.91 11.55 -11.26
C PHE A 378 8.09 12.21 -12.36
N GLY A 379 8.68 12.34 -13.54
CA GLY A 379 8.15 13.11 -14.68
C GLY A 379 7.27 12.31 -15.64
N HIS A 380 7.12 11.01 -15.41
CA HIS A 380 6.36 10.05 -16.22
C HIS A 380 5.79 8.98 -15.28
N PRO A 381 4.95 8.03 -15.75
CA PRO A 381 4.28 7.07 -14.88
C PRO A 381 5.20 6.30 -13.93
N TYR A 382 4.74 6.12 -12.69
CA TYR A 382 5.52 5.57 -11.59
C TYR A 382 4.66 4.79 -10.58
N ALA A 383 5.30 3.92 -9.80
CA ALA A 383 4.66 3.10 -8.78
C ALA A 383 4.66 3.81 -7.41
N VAL A 384 3.60 3.62 -6.64
CA VAL A 384 3.50 4.02 -5.23
C VAL A 384 3.17 2.79 -4.38
N VAL A 385 3.83 2.66 -3.23
CA VAL A 385 3.52 1.67 -2.18
C VAL A 385 3.54 2.35 -0.82
N ALA A 386 2.42 2.30 -0.09
CA ALA A 386 2.34 2.76 1.29
C ALA A 386 2.51 1.57 2.23
N ILE A 387 3.58 1.58 3.04
CA ILE A 387 3.83 0.57 4.07
C ILE A 387 3.44 1.06 5.46
N ALA A 388 2.92 0.18 6.31
CA ALA A 388 2.74 0.48 7.73
C ALA A 388 4.05 0.35 8.49
N THR A 389 4.26 1.21 9.50
CA THR A 389 5.43 1.19 10.38
C THR A 389 4.98 1.31 11.84
N ASP A 390 4.98 0.19 12.57
CA ASP A 390 4.71 0.18 14.01
C ASP A 390 5.93 -0.31 14.82
N ILE A 391 6.27 0.42 15.89
CA ILE A 391 7.37 0.11 16.81
C ILE A 391 6.86 0.27 18.25
N GLU A 392 6.53 -0.85 18.88
CA GLU A 392 6.19 -0.90 20.29
C GLU A 392 7.45 -0.79 21.17
N PHE A 393 7.43 0.03 22.21
CA PHE A 393 8.46 0.02 23.24
C PHE A 393 8.03 -0.85 24.41
N ARG A 394 8.60 -2.06 24.51
CA ARG A 394 8.33 -2.98 25.62
C ARG A 394 9.38 -2.83 26.73
N ALA A 395 8.91 -2.58 27.95
CA ALA A 395 9.77 -2.41 29.12
C ALA A 395 10.69 -3.64 29.31
N GLY A 396 12.01 -3.42 29.27
CA GLY A 396 13.02 -4.47 29.40
C GLY A 396 13.34 -5.28 28.14
N ALA A 397 12.65 -5.04 27.01
CA ALA A 397 12.87 -5.76 25.74
C ALA A 397 13.33 -4.85 24.58
N GLY A 398 13.24 -3.53 24.73
CA GLY A 398 13.61 -2.57 23.69
C GLY A 398 12.49 -2.32 22.66
N PRO A 399 12.80 -1.70 21.51
CA PRO A 399 11.84 -1.53 20.43
C PRO A 399 11.53 -2.89 19.78
N VAL A 400 10.25 -3.23 19.70
CA VAL A 400 9.70 -4.43 19.07
C VAL A 400 8.80 -3.98 17.92
N ARG A 401 8.95 -4.58 16.74
CA ARG A 401 8.08 -4.31 15.60
C ARG A 401 6.68 -4.84 15.88
N GLY A 402 5.65 -4.04 15.62
CA GLY A 402 4.27 -4.50 15.73
C GLY A 402 3.89 -5.42 14.56
N PRO A 403 2.64 -5.95 14.54
CA PRO A 403 2.21 -6.90 13.53
C PRO A 403 2.09 -6.29 12.13
N TRP A 404 1.99 -4.97 12.00
CA TRP A 404 1.86 -4.31 10.69
C TRP A 404 3.20 -3.88 10.07
N HIS A 405 4.31 -3.95 10.80
CA HIS A 405 5.59 -3.37 10.39
C HIS A 405 6.10 -3.89 9.05
N GLY A 406 6.18 -3.00 8.05
CA GLY A 406 6.65 -3.30 6.71
C GLY A 406 5.61 -4.01 5.83
N LEU A 407 4.34 -4.11 6.25
CA LEU A 407 3.26 -4.57 5.37
C LEU A 407 2.88 -3.48 4.36
N PRO A 408 2.83 -3.76 3.05
CA PRO A 408 2.26 -2.85 2.06
C PRO A 408 0.74 -2.82 2.21
N VAL A 409 0.21 -1.68 2.67
CA VAL A 409 -1.22 -1.47 2.96
C VAL A 409 -1.96 -1.05 1.69
N PHE A 410 -1.36 -0.14 0.92
CA PHE A 410 -1.86 0.35 -0.35
C PHE A 410 -0.76 0.35 -1.39
N SER A 411 -1.14 0.18 -2.64
CA SER A 411 -0.23 0.28 -3.78
C SER A 411 -0.98 0.77 -5.02
N GLY A 412 -0.29 1.46 -5.92
CA GLY A 412 -0.93 2.09 -7.06
C GLY A 412 0.05 2.48 -8.16
N TRP A 413 -0.53 2.84 -9.30
CA TRP A 413 0.20 3.30 -10.49
C TRP A 413 -0.25 4.72 -10.83
N VAL A 414 0.68 5.66 -10.78
CA VAL A 414 0.43 7.08 -11.02
C VAL A 414 0.70 7.37 -12.49
N SER A 415 -0.36 7.54 -13.30
CA SER A 415 -0.25 7.91 -14.72
C SER A 415 -1.12 9.10 -15.14
N ARG A 416 -2.03 9.55 -14.26
CA ARG A 416 -2.79 10.81 -14.38
C ARG A 416 -2.42 11.72 -13.18
N PRO A 417 -1.44 12.63 -13.33
CA PRO A 417 -1.11 13.59 -12.28
C PRO A 417 -2.09 14.77 -12.26
N ASP A 418 -2.16 15.42 -11.11
CA ASP A 418 -2.86 16.67 -10.86
C ASP A 418 -1.86 17.80 -10.51
N ASP A 419 -2.30 19.05 -10.63
CA ASP A 419 -1.52 20.23 -10.23
C ASP A 419 -1.52 20.39 -8.70
N VAL A 420 -0.61 21.23 -8.16
CA VAL A 420 -0.72 21.67 -6.77
C VAL A 420 -1.89 22.65 -6.68
N PRO A 421 -2.87 22.47 -5.76
CA PRO A 421 -3.97 23.42 -5.60
C PRO A 421 -3.48 24.86 -5.38
N ASP A 422 -4.17 25.85 -5.96
CA ASP A 422 -3.72 27.26 -5.94
C ASP A 422 -3.49 27.81 -4.52
N ASP A 423 -4.27 27.34 -3.53
CA ASP A 423 -4.13 27.68 -2.11
C ASP A 423 -2.97 26.94 -1.42
N GLU A 424 -2.68 25.69 -1.84
CA GLU A 424 -1.48 24.94 -1.42
C GLU A 424 -0.20 25.43 -2.13
N ALA A 425 -0.30 26.08 -3.30
CA ALA A 425 0.83 26.54 -4.10
C ALA A 425 1.47 27.85 -3.62
N ALA A 426 0.76 28.63 -2.78
CA ALA A 426 1.29 29.85 -2.19
C ALA A 426 2.50 29.55 -1.26
N PRO A 427 3.48 30.47 -1.16
CA PRO A 427 4.44 30.42 -0.06
C PRO A 427 3.68 30.49 1.27
N ALA A 428 4.08 29.68 2.24
CA ALA A 428 3.50 29.76 3.58
C ALA A 428 3.69 31.20 4.10
N PRO A 429 2.67 31.83 4.72
CA PRO A 429 2.83 33.16 5.29
C PRO A 429 3.94 33.10 6.36
N ASP A 430 4.87 34.05 6.32
CA ASP A 430 5.97 34.16 7.28
C ASP A 430 5.42 34.11 8.72
N ALA A 431 5.92 33.15 9.52
CA ALA A 431 5.46 32.83 10.87
C ALA A 431 6.44 33.33 11.96
#